data_AF-A0A7J9ZCJ5-F1
#
_entry.id   AF-A0A7J9ZCJ5-F1
#
_cell.length_a   1.000
_cell.length_b   1.000
_cell.length_c   1.000
_cell.angle_alpha   90.00
_cell.angle_beta   90.00
_cell.angle_gamma   90.00
#
_symmetry.space_group_name_H-M   'P 1'
#
loop_
_entity.id
_entity.type
_entity.pdbx_description
1 polymer ?
#
loop_
_entity_poly.entity_id
_entity_poly.type
_entity_poly.pdbx_seq_one_letter_code
_entity_poly.pdbx_strand_id
1 'polypeptide(L)' 'MAEGHANARIAERLVITERSVHKHVGNVFAKLGLGSVDDGQHRRVLAVLTYLGV' A
#
# COMPACT_ATOMS: atom_id res chain seq x y z
N MET A 1 2.96 -2.17 6.49
CA MET A 1 3.11 -0.83 5.92
C MET A 1 2.79 0.23 6.96
N ALA A 2 1.55 0.33 7.46
CA ALA A 2 1.22 1.17 8.61
C ALA A 2 1.83 0.65 9.94
N GLU A 3 1.79 -0.66 10.16
CA GLU A 3 2.46 -1.34 11.29
C GLU A 3 3.90 -1.78 10.95
N GLY A 4 4.53 -1.20 9.91
CA GLY A 4 5.89 -1.57 9.52
C GLY A 4 6.07 -2.89 8.76
N HIS A 5 5.00 -3.67 8.52
CA HIS A 5 5.13 -4.92 7.74
C HIS A 5 5.50 -4.71 6.26
N ALA A 6 6.43 -5.53 5.76
CA ALA A 6 6.73 -5.66 4.32
C ALA A 6 5.63 -6.44 3.57
N ASN A 7 5.54 -6.26 2.25
CA ASN A 7 4.51 -6.91 1.43
C ASN A 7 4.58 -8.45 1.45
N ALA A 8 5.79 -9.01 1.53
CA ALA A 8 5.99 -10.44 1.73
C ALA A 8 5.33 -10.95 3.03
N ARG A 9 5.49 -10.23 4.16
CA ARG A 9 4.83 -10.56 5.44
C ARG A 9 3.32 -10.41 5.39
N ILE A 10 2.82 -9.42 4.64
CA ILE A 10 1.37 -9.24 4.43
C ILE A 10 0.82 -10.40 3.61
N ALA A 11 1.53 -10.83 2.56
CA ALA A 11 1.19 -11.98 1.73
C ALA A 11 1.13 -13.28 2.55
N GLU A 12 2.12 -13.54 3.40
CA GLU A 12 2.13 -14.68 4.33
C GLU A 12 0.90 -14.69 5.23
N ARG A 13 0.58 -13.56 5.89
CA ARG A 13 -0.56 -13.46 6.81
C ARG A 13 -1.91 -13.63 6.13
N LEU A 14 -2.04 -13.12 4.91
CA LEU A 14 -3.27 -13.18 4.13
C LEU A 14 -3.36 -14.46 3.28
N VAL A 15 -2.34 -15.33 3.31
CA VAL A 15 -2.25 -16.56 2.51
C VAL A 15 -2.46 -16.28 1.02
N ILE A 16 -1.84 -15.22 0.52
CA ILE A 16 -1.88 -14.81 -0.89
C ILE A 16 -0.48 -14.53 -1.42
N THR A 17 -0.35 -14.39 -2.75
CA THR A 17 0.94 -14.03 -3.35
C THR A 17 1.32 -12.56 -3.09
N GLU A 18 2.62 -12.28 -3.03
CA GLU A 18 3.11 -10.89 -2.92
C GLU A 18 2.67 -10.02 -4.12
N ARG A 19 2.56 -10.62 -5.31
CA ARG A 19 2.00 -9.96 -6.50
C ARG A 19 0.53 -9.54 -6.28
N SER A 20 -0.26 -10.38 -5.62
CA SER A 20 -1.65 -10.04 -5.26
C SER A 20 -1.70 -8.85 -4.30
N VAL A 21 -0.81 -8.81 -3.31
CA VAL A 21 -0.66 -7.66 -2.39
C VAL A 21 -0.31 -6.39 -3.19
N HIS A 22 0.68 -6.45 -4.08
CA HIS A 22 1.05 -5.32 -4.94
C HIS A 22 -0.12 -4.79 -5.76
N LYS A 23 -0.89 -5.68 -6.39
CA LYS A 23 -2.09 -5.29 -7.15
C LYS A 23 -3.12 -4.61 -6.26
N HIS A 24 -3.37 -5.17 -5.08
CA HIS A 24 -4.36 -4.61 -4.14
C HIS A 24 -3.95 -3.22 -3.65
N VAL A 25 -2.69 -3.05 -3.25
CA VAL A 25 -2.12 -1.77 -2.82
C VAL A 25 -2.20 -0.73 -3.93
N GLY A 26 -1.85 -1.10 -5.17
CA GLY A 26 -1.99 -0.21 -6.32
C GLY A 26 -3.42 0.27 -6.55
N ASN A 27 -4.41 -0.63 -6.43
CA ASN A 27 -5.82 -0.27 -6.53
C ASN A 27 -6.27 0.67 -5.40
N VAL A 28 -5.77 0.48 -4.17
CA VAL A 28 -6.05 1.38 -3.05
C VAL A 28 -5.50 2.78 -3.35
N PHE A 29 -4.25 2.88 -3.82
CA PHE A 29 -3.68 4.17 -4.18
C PHE A 29 -4.44 4.86 -5.30
N ALA A 30 -4.88 4.12 -6.32
CA ALA A 30 -5.72 4.67 -7.37
C ALA A 30 -7.04 5.22 -6.83
N LYS A 31 -7.70 4.51 -5.91
CA LYS A 31 -8.93 4.97 -5.24
C LYS A 31 -8.71 6.19 -4.36
N LEU A 32 -7.53 6.36 -3.78
CA LEU A 32 -7.15 7.52 -2.99
C LEU A 32 -6.61 8.68 -3.85
N GLY A 33 -6.58 8.56 -5.18
CA GLY A 33 -6.03 9.58 -6.07
C GLY A 33 -4.50 9.70 -6.05
N LEU A 34 -3.80 8.71 -5.49
CA LEU A 34 -2.34 8.69 -5.32
C LEU A 34 -1.60 8.01 -6.49
N GLY A 35 -2.21 7.93 -7.68
CA GLY A 35 -1.70 7.16 -8.81
C GLY A 35 -0.41 7.71 -9.44
N SER A 36 -0.21 9.03 -9.40
CA SER A 36 0.77 9.78 -10.19
C SER A 36 2.05 10.20 -9.45
N VAL A 37 2.18 9.89 -8.15
CA VAL A 37 3.38 10.24 -7.37
C VAL A 37 4.48 9.20 -7.64
N ASP A 38 5.59 9.65 -8.23
CA ASP A 38 6.63 8.83 -8.86
C ASP A 38 7.40 7.87 -7.94
N ASP A 39 7.21 7.95 -6.62
CA ASP A 39 7.91 7.10 -5.66
C ASP A 39 6.95 6.17 -4.89
N GLY A 40 7.15 4.87 -5.08
CA GLY A 40 6.39 3.81 -4.41
C GLY A 40 6.46 3.89 -2.88
N GLN A 41 7.53 4.41 -2.28
CA GLN A 41 7.66 4.60 -0.85
C GLN A 41 6.91 5.85 -0.37
N HIS A 42 6.96 6.96 -1.10
CA HIS A 42 6.19 8.17 -0.77
C HIS A 42 4.67 7.93 -0.81
N ARG A 43 4.16 7.20 -1.82
CA ARG A 43 2.72 6.88 -1.91
C ARG A 43 2.20 6.09 -0.73
N ARG A 44 3.03 5.22 -0.16
CA ARG A 44 2.70 4.41 1.01
C ARG A 44 2.52 5.28 2.25
N VAL A 45 3.39 6.28 2.42
CA VAL A 45 3.27 7.27 3.50
C VAL A 45 2.04 8.14 3.29
N LEU A 46 1.84 8.68 2.08
CA LEU A 46 0.66 9.49 1.75
C LEU A 46 -0.64 8.73 1.99
N ALA A 47 -0.73 7.46 1.60
CA ALA A 47 -1.92 6.65 1.86
C ALA A 47 -2.19 6.45 3.36
N VAL A 48 -1.15 6.33 4.18
CA VAL A 48 -1.29 6.28 5.65
C VAL A 48 -1.77 7.61 6.20
N LEU A 49 -1.19 8.73 5.76
CA LEU A 49 -1.62 10.07 6.18
C LEU A 49 -3.07 10.36 5.77
N THR A 50 -3.43 10.06 4.51
CA THR A 50 -4.81 10.17 4.01
C THR A 50 -5.78 9.32 4.83
N TYR A 51 -5.39 8.12 5.24
CA TYR A 51 -6.23 7.28 6.12
C TYR A 51 -6.39 7.86 7.53
N LEU A 52 -5.33 8.46 8.08
CA LEU A 52 -5.33 9.09 9.40
C LEU A 52 -5.99 10.49 9.41
N GLY A 53 -6.26 11.07 8.24
CA GLY A 53 -6.89 12.39 8.10
C GLY A 53 -6.00 13.56 8.52
N VAL A 54 -4.68 13.37 8.47
CA VAL A 54 -3.65 14.38 8.77
C VAL A 54 -3.09 15.03 7.52
#